data_AF-A0A957EYY4-F1
#
_entry.id   AF-A0A957EYY4-F1
#
_cell.length_a   1.000
_cell.length_b   1.000
_cell.length_c   1.000
_cell.angle_alpha   90.00
_cell.angle_beta   90.00
_cell.angle_gamma   90.00
#
_symmetry.space_group_name_H-M   'P 1'
#
loop_
_entity.id
_entity.type
_entity.pdbx_description
1 polymer ?
#
loop_
_entity_poly.entity_id
_entity_poly.type
_entity_poly.pdbx_seq_one_letter_code
_entity_poly.pdbx_strand_id
1 'polypeptide(L)' 'MNQPDFTKIEYKSPNSSAGDTAIPSNPISTWQTLEQIEVRPFYTPHDLQQMEHLNFVAGIPPYLRGPYPAMYAVRPWT' A
#
# COMPACT_ATOMS: atom_id res chain seq x y z
N MET A 1 5.86 2.15 -41.17
CA MET A 1 5.92 2.03 -39.70
C MET A 1 4.50 2.01 -39.18
N ASN A 2 4.03 0.87 -38.64
CA ASN A 2 2.70 0.77 -38.05
C ASN A 2 2.74 1.38 -36.64
N GLN A 3 2.11 2.54 -36.45
CA GLN A 3 1.87 3.10 -35.12
C GLN A 3 0.54 2.55 -34.61
N PRO A 4 0.51 1.92 -33.42
CA PRO A 4 -0.74 1.47 -32.81
C PRO A 4 -1.61 2.67 -32.42
N ASP A 5 -2.92 2.55 -32.65
CA ASP A 5 -3.93 3.53 -32.25
C ASP A 5 -4.46 3.19 -30.85
N PHE A 6 -3.96 3.89 -29.84
CA PHE A 6 -4.30 3.64 -28.43
C PHE A 6 -5.73 4.05 -28.05
N THR A 7 -6.47 4.78 -28.90
CA THR A 7 -7.88 5.10 -28.65
C THR A 7 -8.77 3.86 -28.82
N LYS A 8 -8.29 2.82 -29.50
CA LYS A 8 -9.04 1.58 -29.81
C LYS A 8 -8.59 0.37 -28.98
N ILE A 9 -7.59 0.52 -28.13
CA ILE A 9 -7.06 -0.56 -27.31
C ILE A 9 -7.69 -0.45 -25.92
N GLU A 10 -8.49 -1.43 -25.53
CA GLU A 10 -9.05 -1.49 -24.18
C GLU A 10 -7.95 -1.71 -23.15
N TYR A 11 -8.07 -1.06 -21.99
CA TYR A 11 -7.16 -1.28 -20.88
C TYR A 11 -7.34 -2.71 -20.36
N LYS A 12 -6.34 -3.56 -20.62
CA LYS A 12 -6.23 -4.87 -19.99
C LYS A 12 -5.53 -4.69 -18.65
N SER A 13 -6.31 -4.71 -17.56
CA SER A 13 -5.71 -4.81 -16.23
C SER A 13 -4.79 -6.03 -16.22
N PRO A 14 -3.52 -5.91 -15.79
CA PRO A 14 -2.70 -7.09 -15.62
C PRO A 14 -3.46 -8.03 -14.68
N ASN A 15 -3.71 -9.26 -15.14
CA ASN A 15 -4.27 -10.30 -14.28
C ASN A 15 -3.26 -10.50 -13.16
N SER A 16 -3.58 -10.01 -11.97
CA SER A 16 -2.88 -10.40 -10.75
C SER A 16 -3.26 -11.85 -10.45
N SER A 17 -2.73 -12.79 -11.24
CA SER A 17 -2.72 -14.20 -10.86
C SER A 17 -2.07 -14.26 -9.48
N ALA A 18 -2.83 -14.64 -8.47
CA ALA A 18 -2.42 -14.73 -7.08
C ALA A 18 -1.42 -15.87 -6.83
N GLY A 19 -0.38 -15.97 -7.67
CA GLY A 19 0.45 -17.16 -7.84
C GLY A 19 1.94 -16.89 -7.99
N ASP A 20 2.43 -15.66 -7.85
CA ASP A 20 3.87 -15.39 -7.80
C ASP A 20 4.21 -14.65 -6.51
N THR A 21 4.21 -15.41 -5.40
CA THR A 21 5.12 -15.12 -4.27
C THR A 21 6.53 -15.40 -4.76
N ALA A 22 7.04 -14.59 -5.68
CA ALA A 22 8.43 -14.62 -6.08
C ALA A 22 9.23 -14.03 -4.91
N ILE A 23 9.50 -14.87 -3.90
CA ILE A 23 10.56 -14.65 -2.92
C ILE A 23 11.84 -14.53 -3.78
N PRO A 24 12.46 -13.35 -3.91
CA PRO A 24 13.69 -13.24 -4.67
C PRO A 24 14.71 -14.21 -4.06
N SER A 25 15.37 -15.00 -4.89
CA SER A 25 16.39 -16.00 -4.54
C SER A 25 17.68 -15.41 -3.95
N ASN A 26 17.66 -14.10 -3.64
CA ASN A 26 18.76 -13.37 -3.01
C ASN A 26 18.44 -13.25 -1.52
N PRO A 27 19.41 -13.31 -0.60
CA PRO A 27 19.10 -13.17 0.83
C PRO A 27 18.31 -11.87 1.04
N ILE A 28 17.08 -12.03 1.51
CA ILE A 28 16.19 -10.92 1.87
C ILE A 28 16.86 -10.21 3.03
N SER A 29 17.62 -9.16 2.72
CA SER A 29 18.27 -8.33 3.73
C SER A 29 17.19 -7.49 4.40
N THR A 30 16.71 -7.92 5.56
CA THR A 30 15.87 -7.10 6.43
C THR A 30 16.71 -5.96 6.99
N TRP A 31 16.13 -4.76 7.02
CA TRP A 31 16.79 -3.60 7.61
C TRP A 31 16.38 -3.48 9.07
N GLN A 32 17.37 -3.50 9.98
CA GLN A 32 17.15 -3.26 11.39
C GLN A 32 17.13 -1.76 11.69
N THR A 33 16.01 -1.27 12.19
CA THR A 33 15.83 0.12 12.62
C THR A 33 16.37 0.37 14.03
N LEU A 34 16.52 1.64 14.42
CA LEU A 34 16.97 2.02 15.76
C LEU A 34 15.93 1.68 16.84
N GLU A 35 14.66 1.61 16.44
CA GLU A 35 13.52 1.20 17.23
C GLU A 35 13.45 -0.32 17.45
N GLN A 36 14.45 -1.07 16.96
CA GLN A 36 14.52 -2.54 17.04
C GLN A 36 13.42 -3.25 16.25
N ILE A 37 12.92 -2.61 15.19
CA ILE A 37 11.91 -3.18 14.29
C ILE A 37 12.61 -3.60 12.99
N GLU A 38 12.40 -4.87 12.60
CA GLU A 38 12.86 -5.41 11.32
C GLU A 38 11.93 -4.98 10.19
N VAL A 39 12.48 -4.25 9.20
CA VAL A 39 11.75 -3.83 8.01
C VAL A 39 12.08 -4.77 6.85
N ARG A 40 11.05 -5.43 6.32
CA ARG A 40 11.16 -6.28 5.13
C ARG A 40 11.18 -5.41 3.87
N PRO A 41 11.85 -5.84 2.78
CA PRO A 41 11.94 -5.05 1.54
C PRO A 41 10.63 -4.97 0.76
N PHE A 42 9.68 -5.88 1.00
CA PHE A 42 8.34 -5.83 0.40
C PHE A 42 7.29 -6.38 1.38
N TYR A 43 6.05 -5.97 1.17
CA TYR A 43 4.86 -6.39 1.91
C TYR A 43 3.75 -6.72 0.90
N THR A 44 2.87 -7.62 1.27
CA THR A 44 1.80 -8.19 0.45
C THR A 44 0.44 -7.97 1.11
N PRO A 45 -0.68 -8.15 0.40
CA PRO A 45 -2.01 -8.10 1.02
C PRO A 45 -2.20 -9.10 2.17
N HIS A 46 -1.44 -10.20 2.20
CA HIS A 46 -1.49 -11.18 3.28
C HIS A 46 -1.05 -10.57 4.63
N ASP A 47 -0.12 -9.62 4.60
CA ASP A 47 0.40 -8.97 5.79
C ASP A 47 -0.61 -7.99 6.45
N LEU A 48 -1.69 -7.64 5.73
CA LEU A 48 -2.77 -6.78 6.24
C LEU A 48 -3.84 -7.57 7.00
N GLN A 49 -3.88 -8.91 6.88
CA GLN A 49 -5.00 -9.73 7.37
C GLN A 49 -5.24 -9.63 8.88
N GLN A 50 -4.22 -9.30 9.65
CA GLN A 50 -4.29 -9.20 11.12
C GLN A 50 -4.46 -7.75 11.61
N MET A 51 -4.65 -6.78 10.73
CA MET A 51 -4.79 -5.38 11.10
C MET A 51 -6.26 -5.02 11.39
N GLU A 52 -6.57 -4.66 12.63
CA GLU A 52 -7.93 -4.32 13.06
C GLU A 52 -8.39 -2.94 12.57
N HIS A 53 -7.45 -2.04 12.30
CA HIS A 53 -7.71 -0.61 12.10
C HIS A 53 -7.82 -0.16 10.64
N LEU A 54 -7.94 -1.10 9.69
CA LEU A 54 -7.97 -0.79 8.26
C LEU A 54 -9.18 0.08 7.88
N ASN A 55 -10.34 -0.19 8.50
CA ASN A 55 -11.63 0.44 8.18
C ASN A 55 -12.00 1.64 9.06
N PHE A 56 -11.06 2.18 9.84
CA PHE A 56 -11.31 3.34 10.70
C PHE A 56 -11.33 4.64 9.89
N VAL A 57 -12.11 5.62 10.35
CA VAL A 57 -12.24 6.96 9.75
C VAL A 57 -11.61 8.04 10.63
N ALA A 58 -11.26 9.18 10.03
CA ALA A 58 -10.74 10.33 10.77
C ALA A 58 -11.85 11.02 11.60
N GLY A 59 -11.47 11.68 12.69
CA GLY A 59 -12.40 12.45 13.52
C GLY A 59 -13.30 11.65 14.45
N ILE A 60 -13.11 10.32 14.53
CA ILE A 60 -13.83 9.44 15.47
C ILE A 60 -12.78 8.70 16.33
N PRO A 61 -12.99 8.55 17.65
CA PRO A 61 -12.11 7.76 18.50
C PRO A 61 -11.85 6.36 17.93
N PRO A 62 -10.62 5.83 18.00
CA PRO A 62 -9.42 6.34 18.68
C PRO A 62 -8.53 7.24 17.79
N TYR A 63 -9.07 7.87 16.75
CA TYR A 63 -8.39 8.91 15.95
C TYR A 63 -7.13 8.47 15.19
N LEU A 64 -7.04 7.19 14.81
CA LEU A 64 -5.88 6.63 14.08
C LEU A 64 -5.63 7.26 12.70
N ARG A 65 -6.66 7.85 12.09
CA ARG A 65 -6.58 8.59 10.82
C ARG A 65 -6.54 10.12 11.02
N GLY A 66 -6.37 10.57 12.26
CA GLY A 66 -6.32 11.97 12.65
C GLY A 66 -7.55 12.45 13.43
N PRO A 67 -7.41 13.56 14.19
CA PRO A 67 -8.44 14.04 15.11
C PRO A 67 -9.60 14.77 14.44
N TYR A 68 -9.45 15.21 13.18
CA TYR A 68 -10.47 15.99 12.47
C TYR A 68 -11.00 15.23 11.24
N PRO A 69 -12.33 15.18 10.99
CA PRO A 69 -12.90 14.37 9.90
C PRO A 69 -12.33 14.66 8.50
N ALA A 70 -11.99 15.91 8.20
CA ALA A 70 -11.47 16.32 6.90
C ALA A 70 -9.93 16.48 6.86
N MET A 71 -9.24 16.37 8.01
CA MET A 71 -7.80 16.63 8.14
C MET A 71 -7.33 17.82 7.28
N TYR A 72 -6.34 17.60 6.42
CA TYR A 72 -5.74 18.62 5.59
C TYR A 72 -6.43 18.85 4.25
N ALA A 73 -7.52 18.13 3.95
CA ALA A 73 -8.30 18.37 2.74
C ALA A 73 -8.95 19.77 2.73
N VAL A 74 -9.18 20.35 3.92
CA VAL A 74 -9.81 21.68 4.07
C VAL A 74 -8.86 22.73 4.65
N ARG A 75 -8.01 22.35 5.62
CA ARG A 75 -7.07 23.28 6.27
C ARG A 75 -5.71 22.61 6.46
N PRO A 76 -4.60 23.15 5.92
CA PRO A 76 -3.27 22.56 6.12
C PRO A 76 -2.83 22.68 7.59
N TRP A 77 -1.73 22.02 7.93
CA TRP A 77 -1.06 22.25 9.21
C TRP A 77 -0.48 23.68 9.23
N THR A 78 -0.42 24.28 10.42
CA THR A 78 0.24 25.57 10.64
C THR A 78 1.76 25.42 10.72
#